data_AF-A0A7S3RL41-F1
#
_entry.id   AF-A0A7S3RL41-F1
#
_cell.length_a   1.000
_cell.length_b   1.000
_cell.length_c   1.000
_cell.angle_alpha   90.00
_cell.angle_beta   90.00
_cell.angle_gamma   90.00
#
_symmetry.space_group_name_H-M   'P 1'
#
loop_
_entity.id
_entity.type
_entity.pdbx_description
1 polymer ?
#
loop_
_entity_poly.entity_id
_entity_poly.type
_entity_poly.pdbx_seq_one_letter_code
_entity_poly.pdbx_strand_id
1 'polypeptide(L)'
;AEATEQRKQEHAEYSELMASNGAAKELIMFAKNRLNKFYNPKLYKAPPKQELSEEDRITVNNGGTLAPTAAPGGIAGTGISVSFVQLRAKAQQKDAPPPPPETFEAYSKKSEESNGVMAMIDLLVKDLDKEMTVAEAEEKNAQEDYEVTMKDSAEKRAQDSKSITDKEAAKAELKGSLEKATGDKKSA
;
A
#
# COMPACT_ATOMS: atom_id res chain seq x y z
N ALA A 1 -20.08 -1.41 -19.01
CA ALA A 1 -18.72 -1.88 -19.34
C ALA A 1 -17.71 -0.84 -18.84
N GLU A 2 -17.86 0.41 -19.27
CA GLU A 2 -17.04 1.55 -18.84
C GLU A 2 -16.91 1.68 -17.32
N ALA A 3 -18.02 1.68 -16.55
CA ALA A 3 -17.97 1.75 -15.08
C ALA A 3 -17.17 0.60 -14.43
N THR A 4 -17.21 -0.60 -14.98
CA THR A 4 -16.44 -1.75 -14.46
C THR A 4 -14.96 -1.65 -14.81
N GLU A 5 -14.65 -1.11 -15.98
CA GLU A 5 -13.27 -0.91 -16.43
C GLU A 5 -12.60 0.20 -15.64
N GLN A 6 -13.28 1.34 -15.50
CA GLN A 6 -12.85 2.43 -14.63
C GLN A 6 -12.60 1.93 -13.21
N ARG A 7 -13.51 1.11 -12.65
CA ARG A 7 -13.36 0.63 -11.29
C ARG A 7 -12.17 -0.30 -11.09
N LYS A 8 -11.84 -1.11 -12.10
CA LYS A 8 -10.61 -1.93 -12.09
C LYS A 8 -9.35 -1.07 -12.13
N GLN A 9 -9.36 0.01 -12.91
CA GLN A 9 -8.23 0.93 -12.99
C GLN A 9 -8.02 1.65 -11.65
N GLU A 10 -9.08 2.25 -11.09
CA GLU A 10 -9.04 2.93 -9.79
C GLU A 10 -8.58 1.99 -8.66
N HIS A 11 -9.08 0.75 -8.63
CA HIS A 11 -8.65 -0.23 -7.63
C HIS A 11 -7.17 -0.64 -7.78
N ALA A 12 -6.68 -0.73 -9.02
CA ALA A 12 -5.27 -1.02 -9.28
C ALA A 12 -4.37 0.13 -8.81
N GLU A 13 -4.76 1.38 -9.09
CA GLU A 13 -4.06 2.58 -8.63
C GLU A 13 -4.06 2.68 -7.10
N TYR A 14 -5.20 2.41 -6.45
CA TYR A 14 -5.29 2.31 -4.99
C TYR A 14 -4.33 1.26 -4.42
N SER A 15 -4.30 0.06 -5.02
CA SER A 15 -3.44 -1.03 -4.56
C SER A 15 -1.95 -0.68 -4.69
N GLU A 16 -1.57 -0.04 -5.79
CA GLU A 16 -0.20 0.43 -6.02
C GLU A 16 0.18 1.55 -5.03
N LEU A 17 -0.71 2.53 -4.80
CA LEU A 17 -0.52 3.60 -3.84
C LEU A 17 -0.29 3.04 -2.43
N MET A 18 -1.14 2.12 -1.97
CA MET A 18 -1.03 1.51 -0.65
C MET A 18 0.25 0.70 -0.49
N ALA A 19 0.66 -0.04 -1.53
CA ALA A 19 1.93 -0.78 -1.52
C ALA A 19 3.14 0.16 -1.47
N SER A 20 3.14 1.22 -2.29
CA SER A 20 4.21 2.21 -2.36
C SER A 20 4.35 3.00 -1.05
N ASN A 21 3.24 3.50 -0.51
CA ASN A 21 3.24 4.27 0.75
C ASN A 21 3.59 3.40 1.95
N GLY A 22 3.10 2.15 1.99
CA GLY A 22 3.50 1.16 3.00
C GLY A 22 5.01 0.91 2.97
N ALA A 23 5.56 0.68 1.78
CA ALA A 23 6.99 0.47 1.60
C ALA A 23 7.84 1.70 1.98
N ALA A 24 7.41 2.90 1.57
CA ALA A 24 8.07 4.15 1.94
C ALA A 24 8.08 4.34 3.47
N LYS A 25 6.94 4.08 4.13
CA LYS A 25 6.82 4.15 5.59
C LYS A 25 7.78 3.19 6.28
N GLU A 26 7.92 1.95 5.80
CA GLU A 26 8.87 0.98 6.36
C GLU A 26 10.32 1.45 6.26
N LEU A 27 10.72 1.97 5.09
CA LEU A 27 12.06 2.52 4.89
C LEU A 27 12.37 3.69 5.82
N ILE A 28 11.42 4.60 5.96
CA ILE A 28 11.55 5.77 6.83
C ILE A 28 11.66 5.33 8.29
N MET A 29 10.87 4.34 8.72
CA MET A 29 10.95 3.80 10.08
C MET A 29 12.27 3.07 10.34
N PHE A 30 12.81 2.34 9.36
CA PHE A 30 14.15 1.75 9.44
C PHE A 30 15.22 2.84 9.59
N ALA A 31 15.15 3.90 8.78
CA ALA A 31 16.08 5.03 8.86
C ALA A 31 15.99 5.73 10.23
N LYS A 32 14.78 5.98 10.73
CA LYS A 32 14.53 6.56 12.07
C LYS A 32 15.17 5.72 13.16
N ASN A 33 14.96 4.40 13.13
CA ASN A 33 15.56 3.49 14.10
C ASN A 33 17.09 3.49 14.01
N ARG A 34 17.67 3.51 12.80
CA ARG A 34 19.13 3.63 12.64
C ARG A 34 19.67 4.95 13.18
N LEU A 35 18.95 6.05 13.00
CA LEU A 35 19.32 7.36 13.54
C LEU A 35 19.30 7.35 15.08
N ASN A 36 18.32 6.68 15.69
CA ASN A 36 18.27 6.48 17.15
C ASN A 36 19.53 5.80 17.69
N LYS A 37 20.18 4.90 16.94
CA LYS A 37 21.42 4.25 17.38
C LYS A 37 22.51 5.24 17.80
N PHE A 38 22.60 6.38 17.10
CA PHE A 38 23.67 7.36 17.27
C PHE A 38 23.26 8.56 18.12
N TYR A 39 22.01 9.00 18.01
CA TYR A 39 21.54 10.22 18.67
C TYR A 39 20.68 9.96 19.90
N ASN A 40 19.96 8.83 19.94
CA ASN A 40 19.03 8.45 21.00
C ASN A 40 19.13 6.95 21.34
N PRO A 41 20.27 6.45 21.87
CA PRO A 41 20.56 5.02 21.98
C PRO A 41 19.54 4.24 22.82
N LYS A 42 18.88 4.90 23.78
CA LYS A 42 17.83 4.29 24.61
C LYS A 42 16.59 3.89 23.80
N LEU A 43 16.34 4.54 22.66
CA LEU A 43 15.21 4.30 21.77
C LEU A 43 15.57 3.38 20.59
N TYR A 44 16.84 3.01 20.44
CA TYR A 44 17.30 2.12 19.38
C TYR A 44 16.80 0.70 19.63
N LYS A 45 16.13 0.11 18.64
CA LYS A 45 15.77 -1.30 18.62
C LYS A 45 16.71 -2.04 17.68
N ALA A 46 17.49 -2.98 18.21
CA ALA A 46 18.36 -3.79 17.37
C ALA A 46 17.51 -4.63 16.42
N PRO A 47 17.81 -4.66 15.10
CA PRO A 47 17.15 -5.59 14.20
C PRO A 47 17.39 -7.03 14.70
N PRO A 48 16.41 -7.93 14.57
CA PRO A 48 16.57 -9.32 14.94
C PRO A 48 17.81 -9.89 14.24
N LYS A 49 18.66 -10.58 15.01
CA LYS A 49 19.84 -11.24 14.46
C LYS A 49 19.35 -12.30 13.49
N GLN A 50 19.85 -12.26 12.26
CA GLN A 50 19.58 -13.32 11.31
C GLN A 50 20.20 -14.61 11.87
N GLU A 51 19.41 -15.66 12.01
CA GLU A 51 19.96 -16.99 12.21
C GLU A 51 20.71 -17.36 10.93
N LEU A 52 22.03 -17.49 11.02
CA LEU A 52 22.85 -17.97 9.92
C LEU A 52 22.32 -19.35 9.50
N SER A 53 22.08 -19.56 8.20
CA SER A 53 21.75 -20.89 7.68
C SER A 53 22.88 -21.87 8.05
N GLU A 54 22.58 -23.16 8.10
CA GLU A 54 23.58 -24.20 8.45
C GLU A 54 24.83 -24.13 7.56
N GLU A 55 24.70 -23.66 6.32
CA GLU A 55 25.76 -23.48 5.33
C GLU A 55 26.72 -22.33 5.70
N ASP A 56 26.19 -21.23 6.25
CA ASP A 56 27.00 -20.10 6.71
C ASP A 56 27.73 -20.42 8.04
N ARG A 57 27.13 -21.25 8.92
CA ARG A 57 27.81 -21.73 10.14
C ARG A 57 29.04 -22.58 9.83
N ILE A 58 28.97 -23.43 8.81
CA ILE A 58 30.09 -24.29 8.41
C ILE A 58 31.25 -23.46 7.84
N THR A 59 30.95 -22.42 7.06
CA THR A 59 31.97 -21.52 6.50
C THR A 59 32.70 -20.72 7.59
N VAL A 60 31.98 -20.22 8.59
CA VAL A 60 32.56 -19.48 9.73
C VAL A 60 33.39 -20.39 10.64
N ASN A 61 32.91 -21.61 10.93
CA ASN A 61 33.65 -22.57 11.76
C ASN A 61 34.92 -23.10 11.08
N ASN A 62 34.96 -23.15 9.75
CA ASN A 62 36.13 -23.59 8.98
C ASN A 62 37.12 -22.45 8.66
N GLY A 63 36.98 -21.28 9.28
CA GLY A 63 37.92 -20.16 9.13
C GLY A 63 37.81 -19.41 7.79
N GLY A 64 36.73 -19.61 7.04
CA GLY A 64 36.41 -18.84 5.84
C GLY A 64 35.77 -17.50 6.19
N THR A 65 36.14 -16.43 5.48
CA THR A 65 35.40 -15.17 5.54
C THR A 65 34.15 -15.30 4.67
N LEU A 66 32.97 -15.13 5.27
CA LEU A 66 31.72 -15.05 4.51
C LEU A 66 31.84 -13.98 3.42
N ALA A 67 31.39 -14.30 2.20
CA ALA A 67 31.17 -13.27 1.19
C ALA A 67 30.24 -12.19 1.78
N PRO A 68 30.38 -10.89 1.41
CA PRO A 68 29.52 -9.84 1.95
C PRO A 68 28.06 -10.25 1.79
N THR A 69 27.42 -10.65 2.89
CA THR A 69 26.02 -11.03 2.91
C THR A 69 25.23 -9.82 2.45
N ALA A 70 24.44 -9.98 1.39
CA ALA A 70 23.55 -8.94 0.92
C ALA A 70 22.70 -8.45 2.10
N ALA A 71 22.71 -7.14 2.34
CA ALA A 71 21.97 -6.56 3.44
C ALA A 71 20.49 -6.98 3.33
N PRO A 72 19.87 -7.47 4.41
CA PRO A 72 18.45 -7.79 4.40
C PRO A 72 17.74 -6.45 4.40
N GLY A 73 17.29 -6.04 3.23
CA GLY A 73 16.71 -4.73 3.00
C GLY A 73 15.88 -4.71 1.73
N GLY A 74 15.31 -5.85 1.37
CA GLY A 74 14.24 -5.91 0.39
C GLY A 74 12.93 -5.57 1.08
N ILE A 75 12.30 -4.46 0.72
CA ILE A 75 10.90 -4.22 1.07
C ILE A 75 10.10 -5.27 0.30
N ALA A 76 9.48 -6.20 1.03
CA ALA A 76 8.80 -7.35 0.45
C ALA A 76 7.78 -6.87 -0.60
N GLY A 77 7.86 -7.40 -1.82
CA GLY A 77 6.95 -7.05 -2.92
C GLY A 77 7.34 -5.86 -3.80
N THR A 78 8.43 -5.13 -3.53
CA THR A 78 8.81 -3.92 -4.30
C THR A 78 10.04 -4.06 -5.20
N GLY A 79 10.82 -5.13 -5.06
CA GLY A 79 12.09 -5.30 -5.79
C GLY A 79 13.20 -4.32 -5.40
N ILE A 80 12.95 -3.38 -4.48
CA ILE A 80 13.95 -2.41 -4.02
C ILE A 80 14.88 -3.08 -3.01
N SER A 81 16.13 -3.29 -3.41
CA SER A 81 17.20 -3.77 -2.55
C SER A 81 17.93 -2.58 -1.91
N VAL A 82 17.73 -2.36 -0.61
CA VAL A 82 18.46 -1.34 0.17
C VAL A 82 19.87 -1.87 0.49
N SER A 83 20.71 -1.98 -0.54
CA SER A 83 22.12 -2.33 -0.42
C SER A 83 22.96 -1.06 -0.25
N PHE A 84 23.16 -0.63 1.00
CA PHE A 84 24.22 0.33 1.31
C PHE A 84 25.55 -0.43 1.43
N VAL A 85 26.30 -0.48 0.32
CA VAL A 85 27.69 -0.96 0.31
C VAL A 85 28.53 -0.02 1.16
N GLN A 86 28.92 -0.46 2.35
CA GLN A 86 29.94 0.24 3.13
C GLN A 86 31.31 0.00 2.48
N LEU A 87 31.67 0.87 1.53
CA LEU A 87 33.01 0.93 0.94
C LEU A 87 34.02 1.43 1.99
N ARG A 88 34.43 0.58 2.93
CA ARG A 88 35.70 0.80 3.64
C ARG A 88 36.81 0.09 2.86
N ALA A 89 37.25 0.78 1.80
CA ALA A 89 38.37 0.35 0.98
C ALA A 89 39.70 0.49 1.74
N LYS A 90 40.56 -0.51 1.53
CA LYS A 90 42.02 -0.57 1.75
C LYS A 90 42.53 -0.65 3.20
N ALA A 91 42.78 -1.90 3.60
CA ALA A 91 43.96 -2.23 4.40
C ALA A 91 45.22 -1.94 3.58
N GLN A 92 45.95 -0.90 3.93
CA GLN A 92 47.35 -0.71 3.59
C GLN A 92 48.10 -0.37 4.88
N GLN A 93 48.99 -1.28 5.25
CA GLN A 93 49.92 -1.23 6.36
C GLN A 93 50.89 -0.04 6.18
N LYS A 94 50.89 0.92 7.12
CA LYS A 94 52.05 1.71 7.60
C LYS A 94 51.58 2.72 8.65
N ASP A 95 52.18 2.64 9.86
CA ASP A 95 52.03 3.48 11.05
C ASP A 95 50.64 4.07 11.31
N ALA A 96 49.86 3.37 12.15
CA ALA A 96 48.52 3.79 12.53
C ALA A 96 48.56 5.22 13.12
N PRO A 97 47.95 6.23 12.47
CA PRO A 97 47.67 7.49 13.16
C PRO A 97 46.82 7.18 14.40
N PRO A 98 47.02 7.90 15.52
CA PRO A 98 46.39 7.59 16.80
C PRO A 98 44.89 7.35 16.60
N PRO A 99 44.32 6.33 17.27
CA PRO A 99 42.92 5.98 17.08
C PRO A 99 42.08 7.26 17.25
N PRO A 100 41.24 7.62 16.27
CA PRO A 100 40.38 8.78 16.40
C PRO A 100 39.58 8.62 17.69
N PRO A 101 39.49 9.65 18.55
CA PRO A 101 38.79 9.51 19.82
C PRO A 101 37.34 9.09 19.56
N GLU A 102 37.01 7.85 19.91
CA GLU A 102 35.66 7.31 19.87
C GLU A 102 34.86 7.95 21.00
N THR A 103 34.29 9.13 20.77
CA THR A 103 33.39 9.74 21.76
C THR A 103 31.98 9.76 21.23
N PHE A 104 31.22 8.72 21.61
CA PHE A 104 29.76 8.69 21.57
C PHE A 104 29.14 9.97 22.17
N GLU A 105 29.86 10.62 23.10
CA GLU A 105 29.51 11.91 23.70
C GLU A 105 29.41 13.08 22.71
N ALA A 106 30.25 13.14 21.67
CA ALA A 106 30.22 14.24 20.70
C ALA A 106 28.95 14.20 19.82
N TYR A 107 28.49 12.99 19.46
CA TYR A 107 27.24 12.78 18.73
C TYR A 107 26.02 12.99 19.62
N SER A 108 26.09 12.56 20.89
CA SER A 108 25.02 12.80 21.87
C SER A 108 24.78 14.30 22.12
N LYS A 109 25.81 15.15 22.04
CA LYS A 109 25.66 16.62 22.16
C LYS A 109 24.95 17.26 20.97
N LYS A 110 24.92 16.60 19.81
CA LYS A 110 24.17 17.04 18.62
C LYS A 110 22.74 16.50 18.57
N SER A 111 22.25 15.92 19.68
CA SER A 111 20.90 15.36 19.74
C SER A 111 19.80 16.43 19.59
N GLU A 112 20.05 17.68 19.97
CA GLU A 112 19.07 18.77 19.86
C GLU A 112 18.69 19.05 18.39
N GLU A 113 19.68 19.13 17.48
CA GLU A 113 19.44 19.22 16.03
C GLU A 113 18.84 17.91 15.47
N SER A 114 19.25 16.75 16.00
CA SER A 114 18.68 15.46 15.58
C SER A 114 17.21 15.31 15.97
N ASN A 115 16.75 15.92 17.07
CA ASN A 115 15.36 15.88 17.49
C ASN A 115 14.46 16.63 16.49
N GLY A 116 14.94 17.72 15.88
CA GLY A 116 14.22 18.41 14.81
C GLY A 116 14.06 17.53 13.56
N VAL A 117 15.12 16.83 13.15
CA VAL A 117 15.06 15.89 12.01
C VAL A 117 14.15 14.69 12.33
N MET A 118 14.19 14.16 13.55
CA MET A 118 13.29 13.10 14.00
C MET A 118 11.82 13.54 13.96
N ALA A 119 11.52 14.77 14.36
CA ALA A 119 10.18 15.34 14.28
C ALA A 119 9.71 15.50 12.83
N MET A 120 10.60 15.88 11.92
CA MET A 120 10.29 15.92 10.47
C MET A 120 10.05 14.52 9.90
N ILE A 121 10.82 13.52 10.32
CA ILE A 121 10.60 12.11 9.97
C ILE A 121 9.22 11.64 10.48
N ASP A 122 8.84 12.01 11.71
CA ASP A 122 7.52 11.68 12.26
C ASP A 122 6.37 12.38 11.53
N LEU A 123 6.58 13.61 11.06
CA LEU A 123 5.62 14.29 10.21
C LEU A 123 5.46 13.57 8.87
N LEU A 124 6.54 13.17 8.20
CA LEU A 124 6.48 12.41 6.95
C LEU A 124 5.75 11.07 7.11
N VAL A 125 6.01 10.34 8.20
CA VAL A 125 5.27 9.10 8.50
C VAL A 125 3.78 9.39 8.71
N LYS A 126 3.46 10.48 9.41
CA LYS A 126 2.08 10.89 9.65
C LYS A 126 1.37 11.32 8.36
N ASP A 127 2.07 11.98 7.44
CA ASP A 127 1.53 12.37 6.15
C ASP A 127 1.25 11.12 5.30
N LEU A 128 2.17 10.15 5.25
CA LEU A 128 1.94 8.85 4.61
C LEU A 128 0.75 8.09 5.22
N ASP A 129 0.63 8.09 6.55
CA ASP A 129 -0.52 7.48 7.24
C ASP A 129 -1.84 8.16 6.89
N LYS A 130 -1.82 9.49 6.76
CA LYS A 130 -2.98 10.26 6.35
C LYS A 130 -3.36 9.95 4.90
N GLU A 131 -2.40 9.89 3.99
CA GLU A 131 -2.63 9.52 2.59
C GLU A 131 -3.24 8.12 2.48
N MET A 132 -2.67 7.12 3.19
CA MET A 132 -3.22 5.77 3.21
C MET A 132 -4.65 5.73 3.77
N THR A 133 -4.93 6.47 4.85
CA THR A 133 -6.27 6.52 5.44
C THR A 133 -7.30 7.18 4.50
N VAL A 134 -6.91 8.26 3.82
CA VAL A 134 -7.78 8.93 2.84
C VAL A 134 -8.04 8.00 1.66
N ALA A 135 -7.01 7.35 1.13
CA ALA A 135 -7.13 6.38 0.05
C ALA A 135 -8.06 5.21 0.42
N GLU A 136 -7.94 4.66 1.65
CA GLU A 136 -8.83 3.59 2.14
C GLU A 136 -10.29 4.03 2.17
N ALA A 137 -10.56 5.26 2.62
CA ALA A 137 -11.92 5.80 2.67
C ALA A 137 -12.49 6.06 1.27
N GLU A 138 -11.69 6.62 0.37
CA GLU A 138 -12.07 6.88 -1.02
C GLU A 138 -12.35 5.57 -1.77
N GLU A 139 -11.48 4.57 -1.64
CA GLU A 139 -11.67 3.25 -2.25
C GLU A 139 -12.93 2.55 -1.73
N LYS A 140 -13.18 2.63 -0.42
CA LYS A 140 -14.40 2.05 0.16
C LYS A 140 -15.65 2.72 -0.39
N ASN A 141 -15.69 4.05 -0.42
CA ASN A 141 -16.84 4.79 -0.97
C ASN A 141 -17.04 4.47 -2.46
N ALA A 142 -15.96 4.45 -3.25
CA ALA A 142 -16.02 4.12 -4.67
C ALA A 142 -16.49 2.67 -4.91
N GLN A 143 -16.15 1.74 -4.02
CA GLN A 143 -16.65 0.36 -4.08
C GLN A 143 -18.16 0.30 -3.77
N GLU A 144 -18.60 0.98 -2.71
CA GLU A 144 -20.02 1.05 -2.34
C GLU A 144 -20.87 1.68 -3.48
N ASP A 145 -20.41 2.79 -4.04
CA ASP A 145 -21.11 3.48 -5.15
C ASP A 145 -21.23 2.60 -6.40
N TYR A 146 -20.19 1.83 -6.71
CA TYR A 146 -20.22 0.88 -7.82
C TYR A 146 -21.25 -0.23 -7.59
N GLU A 147 -21.28 -0.81 -6.39
CA GLU A 147 -22.23 -1.87 -6.02
C GLU A 147 -23.68 -1.36 -6.07
N VAL A 148 -23.93 -0.17 -5.53
CA VAL A 148 -25.24 0.49 -5.57
C VAL A 148 -25.65 0.73 -7.02
N THR A 149 -24.78 1.32 -7.84
CA THR A 149 -25.08 1.62 -9.25
C THR A 149 -25.41 0.36 -10.05
N MET A 150 -24.70 -0.74 -9.79
CA MET A 150 -24.95 -2.02 -10.46
C MET A 150 -26.26 -2.65 -10.02
N LYS A 151 -26.58 -2.58 -8.72
CA LYS A 151 -27.86 -3.07 -8.17
C LYS A 151 -29.04 -2.28 -8.73
N ASP A 152 -28.98 -0.95 -8.68
CA ASP A 152 -30.05 -0.07 -9.18
C ASP A 152 -30.26 -0.26 -10.68
N SER A 153 -29.17 -0.45 -11.45
CA SER A 153 -29.26 -0.77 -12.88
C SER A 153 -29.95 -2.11 -13.14
N ALA A 154 -29.68 -3.13 -12.32
CA ALA A 154 -30.34 -4.42 -12.43
C ALA A 154 -31.83 -4.32 -12.07
N GLU A 155 -32.15 -3.62 -10.98
CA GLU A 155 -33.53 -3.41 -10.55
C GLU A 155 -34.32 -2.60 -11.59
N LYS A 156 -33.76 -1.53 -12.14
CA LYS A 156 -34.41 -0.76 -13.21
C LYS A 156 -34.70 -1.61 -14.44
N ARG A 157 -33.76 -2.44 -14.91
CA ARG A 157 -34.02 -3.34 -16.05
C ARG A 157 -35.17 -4.31 -15.75
N ALA A 158 -35.25 -4.83 -14.53
CA ALA A 158 -36.34 -5.72 -14.13
C ALA A 158 -37.69 -4.99 -14.07
N GLN A 159 -37.73 -3.79 -13.47
CA GLN A 159 -38.92 -2.96 -13.39
C GLN A 159 -39.40 -2.51 -14.77
N ASP A 160 -38.49 -2.07 -15.65
CA ASP A 160 -38.81 -1.64 -17.00
C ASP A 160 -39.36 -2.80 -17.83
N SER A 161 -38.74 -3.99 -17.75
CA SER A 161 -39.23 -5.20 -18.44
C SER A 161 -40.62 -5.61 -17.97
N LYS A 162 -40.86 -5.51 -16.66
CA LYS A 162 -42.19 -5.75 -16.07
C LYS A 162 -43.21 -4.72 -16.56
N SER A 163 -42.87 -3.42 -16.49
CA SER A 163 -43.74 -2.33 -16.95
C SER A 163 -44.09 -2.45 -18.43
N ILE A 164 -43.16 -2.88 -19.29
CA ILE A 164 -43.44 -3.14 -20.70
C ILE A 164 -44.49 -4.25 -20.83
N THR A 165 -44.26 -5.39 -20.17
CA THR A 165 -45.20 -6.53 -20.19
C THR A 165 -46.59 -6.13 -19.68
N ASP A 166 -46.66 -5.43 -18.56
CA ASP A 166 -47.92 -4.98 -17.96
C ASP A 166 -48.68 -4.01 -18.88
N LYS A 167 -47.96 -3.07 -19.52
CA LYS A 167 -48.55 -2.14 -20.49
C LYS A 167 -49.02 -2.84 -21.76
N GLU A 168 -48.29 -3.86 -22.22
CA GLU A 168 -48.70 -4.67 -23.38
C GLU A 168 -49.97 -5.49 -23.08
N ALA A 169 -50.05 -6.10 -21.90
CA ALA A 169 -51.24 -6.82 -21.44
C ALA A 169 -52.45 -5.88 -21.35
N ALA A 170 -52.31 -4.74 -20.67
CA ALA A 170 -53.39 -3.75 -20.55
C ALA A 170 -53.83 -3.22 -21.92
N LYS A 171 -52.87 -2.98 -22.84
CA LYS A 171 -53.17 -2.57 -24.21
C LYS A 171 -53.96 -3.64 -24.98
N ALA A 172 -53.62 -4.92 -24.81
CA ALA A 172 -54.33 -6.03 -25.44
C ALA A 172 -55.77 -6.15 -24.90
N GLU A 173 -55.96 -6.04 -23.58
CA GLU A 173 -57.27 -6.07 -22.93
C GLU A 173 -58.18 -4.92 -23.39
N LEU A 174 -57.63 -3.69 -23.43
CA LEU A 174 -58.35 -2.51 -23.92
C LEU A 174 -58.75 -2.66 -25.38
N LYS A 175 -57.85 -3.16 -26.24
CA LYS A 175 -58.16 -3.45 -27.65
C LYS A 175 -59.27 -4.48 -27.79
N GLY A 176 -59.21 -5.58 -27.06
CA GLY A 176 -60.25 -6.62 -27.08
C GLY A 176 -61.60 -6.11 -26.60
N SER A 177 -61.63 -5.26 -25.57
CA SER A 177 -62.86 -4.64 -25.07
C SER A 177 -63.46 -3.66 -26.08
N LEU A 178 -62.63 -2.85 -26.73
CA LEU A 178 -63.05 -1.91 -27.77
C LEU A 178 -63.61 -2.63 -29.01
N GLU A 179 -62.97 -3.74 -29.42
CA GLU A 179 -63.45 -4.55 -30.53
C GLU A 179 -64.82 -5.19 -30.24
N LYS A 180 -65.01 -5.77 -29.05
CA LYS A 180 -66.31 -6.29 -28.60
C LYS A 180 -67.39 -5.20 -28.64
N ALA A 181 -67.14 -4.06 -28.00
CA ALA A 181 -68.10 -2.95 -27.97
C ALA A 181 -68.44 -2.42 -29.37
N THR A 182 -67.47 -2.42 -30.29
CA THR A 182 -67.69 -2.02 -31.69
C THR A 182 -68.52 -3.05 -32.45
N GLY A 183 -68.27 -4.35 -32.21
CA GLY A 183 -69.06 -5.45 -32.74
C GLY A 183 -70.51 -5.37 -32.30
N ASP A 184 -70.74 -5.25 -30.99
CA ASP A 184 -72.07 -5.15 -30.38
C ASP A 184 -72.87 -3.95 -30.91
N LYS A 185 -72.19 -2.82 -31.15
CA LYS A 185 -72.81 -1.62 -31.74
C LYS A 185 -73.19 -1.81 -33.22
N LYS A 186 -72.47 -2.65 -33.97
CA LYS A 186 -72.80 -2.93 -35.38
C LYS A 186 -73.97 -3.91 -35.53
N SER A 187 -74.18 -4.77 -34.53
CA SER A 187 -75.26 -5.77 -34.51
C SER A 187 -76.57 -5.27 -33.89
N ALA A 188 -76.57 -4.08 -33.27
CA ALA A 188 -77.75 -3.37 -32.79
C ALA A 188 -78.28 -2.37 -33.84
#